data_AF-A0A3N0AW78-F1
#
_entry.id   AF-A0A3N0AW78-F1
#
_cell.length_a   1.000
_cell.length_b   1.000
_cell.length_c   1.000
_cell.angle_alpha   90.00
_cell.angle_beta   90.00
_cell.angle_gamma   90.00
#
_symmetry.space_group_name_H-M   'P 1'
#
loop_
_entity.id
_entity.type
_entity.pdbx_description
1 polymer ?
#
loop_
_entity_poly.entity_id
_entity_poly.type
_entity_poly.pdbx_seq_one_letter_code
_entity_poly.pdbx_strand_id
1 'polypeptide(L)'
;MKLIEQWRAYVGPVDERVEAESNRIYKVGFIMLTFGLLVALGYDTMVRQIVWMREIDMTGSGAMQYGMFHFAVVSWLLLTCLVCAVLQSRKGFADDGNRFSETDRFPGGYFALVSGLAAVVAGVLIALLRVLAELQVLGSVGASAWFAAAVLGLSMAVLLFVLLVIAFYISFRVAKSRRRAIEAGLDD
;
A
#
# COMPACT_ATOMS: atom_id res chain seq x y z
N MET A 1 -36.25 10.51 -12.64
CA MET A 1 -35.40 11.70 -12.40
C MET A 1 -35.87 12.57 -11.21
N LYS A 2 -37.16 12.56 -10.81
CA LYS A 2 -37.69 13.41 -9.71
C LYS A 2 -37.20 13.08 -8.28
N LEU A 3 -36.73 11.86 -8.01
CA LEU A 3 -36.28 11.45 -6.68
C LEU A 3 -34.94 12.06 -6.25
N ILE A 4 -34.11 12.52 -7.20
CA ILE A 4 -32.77 13.08 -6.93
C ILE A 4 -32.86 14.59 -6.68
N GLU A 5 -33.85 15.27 -7.26
CA GLU A 5 -34.04 16.72 -7.10
C GLU A 5 -34.37 17.14 -5.66
N GLN A 6 -35.17 16.36 -4.94
CA GLN A 6 -35.51 16.66 -3.53
C GLN A 6 -34.27 16.66 -2.60
N TRP A 7 -33.22 15.93 -2.97
CA TRP A 7 -32.01 15.83 -2.17
C TRP A 7 -30.95 16.87 -2.55
N ARG A 8 -31.12 17.60 -3.67
CA ARG A 8 -30.18 18.68 -4.07
C ARG A 8 -30.08 19.79 -3.03
N ALA A 9 -31.14 20.04 -2.27
CA ALA A 9 -31.13 20.98 -1.15
C ALA A 9 -30.20 20.56 0.00
N TYR A 10 -29.93 19.26 0.15
CA TYR A 10 -29.05 18.70 1.19
C TYR A 10 -27.61 18.47 0.70
N VAL A 11 -27.36 18.56 -0.60
CA VAL A 11 -26.03 18.31 -1.19
C VAL A 11 -25.06 19.47 -0.90
N GLY A 12 -25.57 20.63 -0.46
CA GLY A 12 -24.75 21.80 -0.17
C GLY A 12 -24.05 22.35 -1.43
N PRO A 13 -23.65 23.63 -1.47
CA PRO A 13 -22.82 24.14 -2.55
C PRO A 13 -21.49 23.39 -2.53
N VAL A 14 -21.15 22.79 -3.68
CA VAL A 14 -19.90 22.08 -3.90
C VAL A 14 -18.80 23.12 -4.10
N ASP A 15 -18.34 23.69 -2.98
CA ASP A 15 -17.16 24.55 -3.00
C ASP A 15 -15.94 23.71 -3.33
N GLU A 16 -15.18 24.14 -4.33
CA GLU A 16 -13.94 23.48 -4.78
C GLU A 16 -12.95 23.28 -3.62
N ARG A 17 -12.95 24.19 -2.64
CA ARG A 17 -12.17 24.07 -1.40
C ARG A 17 -12.64 22.94 -0.50
N VAL A 18 -13.95 22.75 -0.37
CA VAL A 18 -14.56 21.67 0.42
C VAL A 18 -14.28 20.32 -0.24
N GLU A 19 -14.31 20.24 -1.58
CA GLU A 19 -13.90 19.03 -2.29
C GLU A 19 -12.41 18.70 -2.12
N ALA A 20 -11.53 19.71 -2.18
CA ALA A 20 -10.10 19.53 -1.97
C ALA A 20 -9.78 19.05 -0.55
N GLU A 21 -10.42 19.65 0.46
CA GLU A 21 -10.24 19.26 1.87
C GLU A 21 -10.81 17.87 2.15
N SER A 22 -12.00 17.56 1.64
CA SER A 22 -12.61 16.23 1.72
C SER A 22 -11.71 15.16 1.09
N ASN A 23 -11.17 15.42 -0.11
CA ASN A 23 -10.22 14.52 -0.77
C ASN A 23 -8.96 14.31 0.09
N ARG A 24 -8.41 15.37 0.69
CA ARG A 24 -7.26 15.27 1.59
C ARG A 24 -7.55 14.38 2.79
N ILE A 25 -8.71 14.54 3.42
CA ILE A 25 -9.14 13.70 4.55
C ILE A 25 -9.21 12.22 4.13
N TYR A 26 -9.82 11.92 2.99
CA TYR A 26 -9.88 10.55 2.48
C TYR A 26 -8.50 9.97 2.17
N LYS A 27 -7.59 10.77 1.60
CA LYS A 27 -6.20 10.35 1.35
C LYS A 27 -5.47 9.99 2.64
N VAL A 28 -5.52 10.88 3.64
CA VAL A 28 -4.87 10.65 4.94
C VAL A 28 -5.46 9.44 5.64
N GLY A 29 -6.78 9.34 5.70
CA GLY A 29 -7.48 8.21 6.30
C GLY A 29 -7.14 6.89 5.62
N PHE A 30 -7.08 6.88 4.29
CA PHE A 30 -6.66 5.70 3.52
C PHE A 30 -5.21 5.30 3.80
N ILE A 31 -4.27 6.26 3.76
CA ILE A 31 -2.86 5.98 4.06
C ILE A 31 -2.71 5.38 5.46
N MET A 32 -3.39 5.96 6.46
CA MET A 32 -3.34 5.50 7.84
C MET A 32 -3.91 4.08 7.98
N LEU A 33 -5.06 3.81 7.36
CA LEU A 33 -5.69 2.49 7.38
C LEU A 33 -4.83 1.44 6.68
N THR A 34 -4.34 1.74 5.48
CA THR A 34 -3.51 0.81 4.70
C THR A 34 -2.18 0.55 5.42
N PHE A 35 -1.55 1.56 6.00
CA PHE A 35 -0.34 1.38 6.79
C PHE A 35 -0.58 0.48 8.01
N GLY A 36 -1.61 0.77 8.80
CA GLY A 36 -1.97 -0.03 9.97
C GLY A 36 -2.31 -1.49 9.62
N LEU A 37 -3.05 -1.68 8.52
CA LEU A 37 -3.37 -3.02 8.00
C LEU A 37 -2.10 -3.77 7.58
N LEU A 38 -1.20 -3.14 6.83
CA LEU A 38 0.04 -3.77 6.38
C LEU A 38 0.94 -4.15 7.55
N VAL A 39 1.02 -3.31 8.59
CA VAL A 39 1.75 -3.65 9.83
C VAL A 39 1.12 -4.85 10.53
N ALA A 40 -0.21 -4.87 10.69
CA ALA A 40 -0.91 -5.97 11.35
C ALA A 40 -0.75 -7.30 10.60
N LEU A 41 -0.92 -7.28 9.27
CA LEU A 41 -0.75 -8.46 8.41
C LEU A 41 0.71 -8.91 8.35
N GLY A 42 1.63 -7.96 8.22
CA GLY A 42 3.07 -8.22 8.25
C GLY A 42 3.48 -8.90 9.56
N TYR A 43 3.00 -8.38 10.69
CA TYR A 43 3.30 -8.98 11.99
C TYR A 43 2.72 -10.39 12.15
N ASP A 44 1.42 -10.56 11.86
CA ASP A 44 0.74 -11.86 11.97
C ASP A 44 1.41 -12.91 11.07
N THR A 45 1.80 -12.55 9.84
CA THR A 45 2.52 -13.46 8.93
C THR A 45 3.90 -13.83 9.47
N MET A 46 4.65 -12.91 10.07
CA MET A 46 5.94 -13.21 10.68
C MET A 46 5.83 -14.16 11.87
N VAL A 47 4.90 -13.89 12.81
CA VAL A 47 4.66 -14.76 13.98
C VAL A 47 4.32 -16.17 13.51
N ARG A 48 3.41 -16.27 12.55
CA ARG A 48 3.01 -17.54 11.93
C ARG A 48 4.19 -18.28 11.32
N GLN A 49 4.96 -17.60 10.47
CA GLN A 49 6.12 -18.22 9.83
C GLN A 49 7.11 -18.80 10.86
N ILE A 50 7.35 -18.12 11.98
CA ILE A 50 8.25 -18.59 13.04
C ILE A 50 7.67 -19.82 13.73
N VAL A 51 6.38 -19.79 14.07
CA VAL A 51 5.69 -20.94 14.70
C VAL A 51 5.77 -22.16 13.80
N TRP A 52 5.54 -21.98 12.49
CA TRP A 52 5.62 -23.07 11.52
C TRP A 52 7.03 -23.65 11.39
N MET A 53 8.06 -22.80 11.29
CA MET A 53 9.45 -23.26 11.26
C MET A 53 9.81 -24.04 12.54
N ARG A 54 9.42 -23.50 13.69
CA ARG A 54 9.66 -24.13 14.99
C ARG A 54 8.98 -25.49 15.10
N GLU A 55 7.76 -25.61 14.59
CA GLU A 55 7.03 -26.88 14.59
C GLU A 55 7.71 -27.93 13.70
N ILE A 56 8.16 -27.55 12.51
CA ILE A 56 8.96 -28.42 11.64
C ILE A 56 10.20 -28.95 12.37
N ASP A 57 10.92 -28.07 13.04
CA ASP A 57 12.13 -28.45 13.79
C ASP A 57 11.84 -29.43 14.93
N MET A 58 10.65 -29.37 15.54
CA MET A 58 10.28 -30.20 16.69
C MET A 58 9.62 -31.53 16.31
N THR A 59 8.72 -31.53 15.34
CA THR A 59 7.83 -32.68 15.05
C THR A 59 7.96 -33.20 13.63
N GLY A 60 8.64 -32.48 12.73
CA GLY A 60 8.76 -32.83 11.31
C GLY A 60 7.47 -32.68 10.50
N SER A 61 6.32 -32.48 11.15
CA SER A 61 5.04 -32.18 10.53
C SER A 61 4.74 -30.70 10.75
N GLY A 62 5.01 -29.83 9.77
CA GLY A 62 4.67 -28.40 9.83
C GLY A 62 3.17 -28.15 9.74
N ALA A 63 2.39 -28.72 10.68
CA ALA A 63 0.95 -28.77 10.69
C ALA A 63 0.35 -27.43 11.12
N MET A 64 0.43 -26.45 10.22
CA MET A 64 -0.17 -25.14 10.46
C MET A 64 -1.69 -25.18 10.34
N GLN A 65 -2.41 -25.01 11.45
CA GLN A 65 -3.86 -24.86 11.43
C GLN A 65 -4.26 -23.42 11.04
N TYR A 66 -4.85 -23.29 9.87
CA TYR A 66 -5.47 -22.05 9.43
C TYR A 66 -6.97 -22.06 9.71
N GLY A 67 -7.46 -21.02 10.38
CA GLY A 67 -8.89 -20.73 10.42
C GLY A 67 -9.32 -20.13 9.08
N MET A 68 -10.19 -20.81 8.33
CA MET A 68 -10.74 -20.32 7.06
C MET A 68 -11.31 -18.89 7.17
N PHE A 69 -11.92 -18.57 8.31
CA PHE A 69 -12.46 -17.25 8.61
C PHE A 69 -11.40 -16.14 8.63
N HIS A 70 -10.20 -16.41 9.15
CA HIS A 70 -9.12 -15.43 9.20
C HIS A 70 -8.68 -15.02 7.79
N PHE A 71 -8.49 -15.99 6.90
CA PHE A 71 -8.15 -15.70 5.50
C PHE A 71 -9.23 -14.92 4.77
N ALA A 72 -10.51 -15.23 5.03
CA ALA A 72 -11.61 -14.53 4.41
C ALA A 72 -11.60 -13.03 4.79
N VAL A 73 -11.43 -12.71 6.07
CA VAL A 73 -11.39 -11.33 6.56
C VAL A 73 -10.16 -10.59 6.03
N VAL A 74 -8.98 -11.21 6.08
CA VAL A 74 -7.74 -10.61 5.57
C VAL A 74 -7.83 -10.33 4.07
N SER A 75 -8.33 -11.30 3.30
CA SER A 75 -8.49 -11.15 1.85
C SER A 75 -9.49 -10.05 1.49
N TRP A 76 -10.58 -9.93 2.25
CA TRP A 76 -11.55 -8.85 2.08
C TRP A 76 -10.94 -7.46 2.38
N LEU A 77 -10.15 -7.34 3.44
CA LEU A 77 -9.46 -6.09 3.78
C LEU A 77 -8.40 -5.70 2.73
N LEU A 78 -7.68 -6.68 2.18
CA LEU A 78 -6.75 -6.44 1.08
C LEU A 78 -7.47 -6.00 -0.19
N LEU A 79 -8.59 -6.65 -0.53
CA LEU A 79 -9.41 -6.29 -1.69
C LEU A 79 -9.95 -4.86 -1.57
N THR A 80 -10.49 -4.49 -0.41
CA THR A 80 -10.99 -3.13 -0.16
C THR A 80 -9.88 -2.09 -0.27
N CYS A 81 -8.69 -2.35 0.26
CA CYS A 81 -7.53 -1.47 0.09
C CYS A 81 -7.13 -1.33 -1.38
N LEU A 82 -7.11 -2.43 -2.15
CA LEU A 82 -6.82 -2.41 -3.58
C LEU A 82 -7.82 -1.55 -4.36
N VAL A 83 -9.12 -1.74 -4.10
CA VAL A 83 -10.19 -0.96 -4.73
C VAL A 83 -10.04 0.53 -4.40
N CYS A 84 -9.81 0.88 -3.12
CA CYS A 84 -9.57 2.26 -2.71
C CYS A 84 -8.33 2.86 -3.38
N ALA A 85 -7.23 2.10 -3.50
CA ALA A 85 -6.03 2.54 -4.20
C ALA A 85 -6.30 2.82 -5.68
N VAL A 86 -7.05 1.96 -6.36
CA VAL A 86 -7.46 2.16 -7.76
C VAL A 86 -8.33 3.40 -7.91
N LEU A 87 -9.35 3.56 -7.05
CA LEU A 87 -10.26 4.72 -7.12
C LEU A 87 -9.52 6.04 -6.87
N GLN A 88 -8.61 6.07 -5.90
CA GLN A 88 -7.78 7.24 -5.62
C GLN A 88 -6.78 7.51 -6.75
N SER A 89 -6.16 6.48 -7.32
CA SER A 89 -5.28 6.62 -8.49
C SER A 89 -6.03 7.18 -9.69
N ARG A 90 -7.30 6.82 -9.88
CA ARG A 90 -8.15 7.38 -10.94
C ARG A 90 -8.48 8.85 -10.74
N LYS A 91 -8.61 9.31 -9.49
CA LYS A 91 -8.84 10.72 -9.12
C LYS A 91 -7.56 11.57 -9.06
N GLY A 92 -6.40 11.00 -9.41
CA GLY A 92 -5.14 11.76 -9.40
C GLY A 92 -4.43 11.76 -8.04
N PHE A 93 -4.49 10.69 -7.26
CA PHE A 93 -3.75 10.59 -5.99
C PHE A 93 -2.25 10.91 -6.12
N ALA A 94 -1.63 10.49 -7.22
CA ALA A 94 -0.24 10.79 -7.53
C ALA A 94 -0.04 12.10 -8.33
N ASP A 95 -1.14 12.78 -8.67
CA ASP A 95 -1.22 14.00 -9.48
C ASP A 95 -1.85 15.15 -8.66
N ASP A 96 -1.42 15.32 -7.40
CA ASP A 96 -1.74 16.54 -6.64
C ASP A 96 -1.05 17.72 -7.36
N GLY A 97 -1.81 18.37 -8.24
CA GLY A 97 -1.40 19.59 -8.95
C GLY A 97 -0.91 19.40 -10.38
N ASN A 98 -1.49 18.49 -11.17
CA ASN A 98 -1.22 18.38 -12.62
C ASN A 98 0.25 18.04 -12.98
N ARG A 99 1.07 17.62 -12.01
CA ARG A 99 2.51 17.42 -12.13
C ARG A 99 2.90 16.36 -13.16
N PHE A 100 2.06 15.34 -13.39
CA PHE A 100 2.28 14.39 -14.48
C PHE A 100 1.89 14.95 -15.86
N SER A 101 0.96 15.89 -15.89
CA SER A 101 0.54 16.55 -17.12
C SER A 101 1.55 17.61 -17.56
N GLU A 102 2.22 18.29 -16.64
CA GLU A 102 3.15 19.39 -16.95
C GLU A 102 4.57 18.92 -17.32
N THR A 103 4.93 17.67 -17.04
CA THR A 103 6.30 17.17 -17.30
C THR A 103 6.38 16.33 -18.57
N ASP A 104 7.15 16.79 -19.58
CA ASP A 104 7.31 16.09 -20.87
C ASP A 104 8.01 14.73 -20.77
N ARG A 105 8.93 14.61 -19.81
CA ARG A 105 9.76 13.43 -19.56
C ARG A 105 9.53 12.91 -18.14
N PHE A 106 9.57 11.59 -17.98
CA PHE A 106 9.44 10.94 -16.67
C PHE A 106 10.62 11.35 -15.75
N PRO A 107 10.37 12.00 -14.59
CA PRO A 107 11.43 12.41 -13.68
C PRO A 107 11.89 11.21 -12.83
N GLY A 108 12.63 10.29 -13.47
CA GLY A 108 13.04 9.02 -12.88
C GLY A 108 13.85 9.15 -11.60
N GLY A 109 14.71 10.18 -11.50
CA GLY A 109 15.51 10.42 -10.30
C GLY A 109 14.66 10.76 -9.06
N TYR A 110 13.62 11.56 -9.22
CA TYR A 110 12.70 11.91 -8.12
C TYR A 110 11.93 10.68 -7.66
N PHE A 111 11.33 9.92 -8.58
CA PHE A 111 10.56 8.73 -8.23
C PHE A 111 11.43 7.60 -7.70
N ALA A 112 12.67 7.46 -8.18
CA ALA A 112 13.65 6.55 -7.59
C ALA A 112 13.98 6.95 -6.15
N LEU A 113 14.17 8.25 -5.86
CA LEU A 113 14.45 8.71 -4.50
C LEU A 113 13.26 8.48 -3.56
N VAL A 114 12.04 8.82 -3.98
CA VAL A 114 10.82 8.58 -3.17
C VAL A 114 10.60 7.08 -2.94
N SER A 115 10.70 6.26 -3.98
CA SER A 115 10.62 4.80 -3.86
C SER A 115 11.73 4.23 -2.97
N GLY A 116 12.94 4.78 -3.05
CA GLY A 116 14.08 4.37 -2.25
C GLY A 116 13.87 4.65 -0.76
N LEU A 117 13.41 5.86 -0.42
CA LEU A 117 13.08 6.23 0.96
C LEU A 117 11.95 5.35 1.51
N ALA A 118 10.88 5.17 0.75
CA ALA A 118 9.77 4.30 1.14
C ALA A 118 10.22 2.84 1.33
N ALA A 119 11.06 2.33 0.43
CA ALA A 119 11.62 0.98 0.52
C ALA A 119 12.51 0.78 1.75
N VAL A 120 13.37 1.76 2.08
CA VAL A 120 14.21 1.70 3.28
C VAL A 120 13.35 1.68 4.54
N VAL A 121 12.38 2.59 4.65
CA VAL A 121 11.47 2.64 5.81
C VAL A 121 10.70 1.31 5.95
N ALA A 122 10.16 0.78 4.85
CA ALA A 122 9.46 -0.49 4.86
C ALA A 122 10.38 -1.67 5.22
N GLY A 123 11.61 -1.71 4.70
CA GLY A 123 12.59 -2.76 5.01
C GLY A 123 12.99 -2.78 6.48
N VAL A 124 13.25 -1.60 7.05
CA VAL A 124 13.53 -1.46 8.49
C VAL A 124 12.32 -1.92 9.30
N LEU A 125 11.12 -1.48 8.92
CA LEU A 125 9.89 -1.89 9.59
C LEU A 125 9.68 -3.42 9.55
N ILE A 126 9.87 -4.06 8.39
CA ILE A 126 9.77 -5.51 8.24
C ILE A 126 10.79 -6.23 9.13
N ALA A 127 12.05 -5.77 9.14
CA ALA A 127 13.07 -6.33 10.01
C ALA A 127 12.70 -6.20 11.50
N LEU A 128 12.18 -5.05 11.92
CA LEU A 128 11.72 -4.83 13.29
C LEU A 128 10.54 -5.72 13.66
N LEU A 129 9.53 -5.82 12.79
CA LEU A 129 8.38 -6.70 13.02
C LEU A 129 8.82 -8.16 13.13
N ARG A 130 9.80 -8.57 12.33
CA ARG A 130 10.37 -9.91 12.40
C ARG A 130 11.06 -10.17 13.74
N VAL A 131 11.91 -9.24 14.21
CA VAL A 131 12.58 -9.35 15.51
C VAL A 131 11.54 -9.39 16.65
N LEU A 132 10.53 -8.54 16.60
CA LEU A 132 9.44 -8.53 17.60
C LEU A 132 8.69 -9.87 17.63
N ALA A 133 8.41 -10.44 16.46
CA ALA A 133 7.74 -11.74 16.35
C ALA A 133 8.63 -12.88 16.90
N GLU A 134 9.94 -12.83 16.67
CA GLU A 134 10.89 -13.80 17.23
C GLU A 134 10.96 -13.71 18.75
N LEU A 135 11.02 -12.49 19.30
CA LEU A 135 11.00 -12.27 20.74
C LEU A 135 9.70 -12.78 21.38
N GLN A 136 8.55 -12.62 20.71
CA GLN A 136 7.27 -13.14 21.21
C GLN A 136 7.23 -14.67 21.24
N VAL A 137 7.70 -15.33 20.18
CA VAL A 137 7.53 -16.79 20.01
C VAL A 137 8.65 -17.59 20.69
N LEU A 138 9.89 -17.11 20.63
CA LEU A 138 11.09 -17.81 21.09
C LEU A 138 11.69 -17.22 22.38
N GLY A 139 11.20 -16.06 22.85
CA GLY A 139 11.76 -15.36 24.00
C GLY A 139 13.17 -14.80 23.76
N SER A 140 13.87 -14.45 24.84
CA SER A 140 15.21 -13.82 24.78
C SER A 140 16.32 -14.75 24.25
N VAL A 141 16.08 -16.06 24.21
CA VAL A 141 17.05 -17.08 23.79
C VAL A 141 17.07 -17.24 22.26
N GLY A 142 15.95 -16.94 21.58
CA GLY A 142 15.84 -17.00 20.11
C GLY A 142 16.25 -15.71 19.39
N ALA A 143 16.63 -14.66 20.12
CA ALA A 143 17.00 -13.37 19.57
C ALA A 143 18.33 -13.38 18.79
N SER A 144 18.91 -14.53 18.43
CA SER A 144 20.18 -14.60 17.69
C SER A 144 20.03 -14.36 16.17
N ALA A 145 18.81 -14.24 15.65
CA ALA A 145 18.52 -14.16 14.22
C ALA A 145 18.40 -12.71 13.67
N TRP A 146 19.01 -11.72 14.33
CA TRP A 146 19.09 -10.33 13.83
C TRP A 146 19.57 -10.24 12.38
N PHE A 147 20.53 -11.10 12.00
CA PHE A 147 21.03 -11.16 10.63
C PHE A 147 19.96 -11.64 9.64
N ALA A 148 19.20 -12.68 9.99
CA ALA A 148 18.11 -13.18 9.14
C ALA A 148 16.99 -12.13 8.98
N ALA A 149 16.65 -11.42 10.07
CA ALA A 149 15.70 -10.32 10.02
C ALA A 149 16.19 -9.17 9.13
N ALA A 150 17.48 -8.83 9.19
CA ALA A 150 18.08 -7.81 8.32
C ALA A 150 18.06 -8.22 6.84
N VAL A 151 18.38 -9.48 6.52
CA VAL A 151 18.33 -10.00 5.14
C VAL A 151 16.90 -10.01 4.60
N LEU A 152 15.92 -10.41 5.41
CA LEU A 152 14.51 -10.34 5.03
C LEU A 152 14.07 -8.90 4.77
N GLY A 153 14.39 -7.98 5.69
CA GLY A 153 14.08 -6.56 5.53
C GLY A 153 14.70 -5.95 4.27
N LEU A 154 15.98 -6.26 3.99
CA LEU A 154 16.67 -5.79 2.80
C LEU A 154 16.06 -6.36 1.51
N SER A 155 15.81 -7.67 1.46
CA SER A 155 15.22 -8.30 0.26
C SER A 155 13.83 -7.73 -0.05
N MET A 156 12.99 -7.54 0.96
CA MET A 156 11.68 -6.92 0.80
C MET A 156 11.77 -5.44 0.40
N ALA A 157 12.76 -4.69 0.93
CA ALA A 157 13.01 -3.31 0.51
C ALA A 157 13.38 -3.23 -0.97
N VAL A 158 14.28 -4.10 -1.45
CA VAL A 158 14.68 -4.15 -2.87
C VAL A 158 13.47 -4.46 -3.75
N LEU A 159 12.64 -5.44 -3.36
CA LEU A 159 11.42 -5.78 -4.09
C LEU A 159 10.44 -4.61 -4.14
N LEU A 160 10.17 -3.97 -2.99
CA LEU A 160 9.25 -2.83 -2.90
C LEU A 160 9.76 -1.64 -3.72
N PHE A 161 11.06 -1.37 -3.69
CA PHE A 161 11.67 -0.32 -4.51
C PHE A 161 11.36 -0.52 -6.01
N VAL A 162 11.61 -1.72 -6.52
CA VAL A 162 11.36 -2.06 -7.93
C VAL A 162 9.87 -1.93 -8.25
N LEU A 163 8.99 -2.47 -7.39
CA LEU A 163 7.54 -2.41 -7.58
C LEU A 163 7.01 -0.96 -7.59
N LEU A 164 7.48 -0.11 -6.69
CA LEU A 164 7.07 1.30 -6.63
C LEU A 164 7.54 2.09 -7.85
N VAL A 165 8.78 1.88 -8.32
CA VAL A 165 9.27 2.52 -9.55
C VAL A 165 8.44 2.10 -10.76
N ILE A 166 8.13 0.80 -10.88
CA ILE A 166 7.25 0.29 -11.96
C ILE A 166 5.84 0.88 -11.83
N ALA A 167 5.27 0.93 -10.64
CA ALA A 167 3.95 1.50 -10.39
C ALA A 167 3.90 2.98 -10.81
N PHE A 168 4.87 3.79 -10.40
CA PHE A 168 4.96 5.19 -10.82
C PHE A 168 5.12 5.35 -12.34
N TYR A 169 5.89 4.48 -12.98
CA TYR A 169 6.03 4.49 -14.43
C TYR A 169 4.72 4.16 -15.16
N ILE A 170 3.97 3.15 -14.67
CA ILE A 170 2.65 2.81 -15.21
C ILE A 170 1.67 3.96 -15.01
N SER A 171 1.63 4.55 -13.80
CA SER A 171 0.79 5.72 -13.51
C SER A 171 1.07 6.88 -14.45
N PHE A 172 2.34 7.17 -14.72
CA PHE A 172 2.76 8.20 -15.69
C PHE A 172 2.25 7.89 -17.10
N ARG A 173 2.40 6.64 -17.58
CA ARG A 173 1.93 6.22 -18.91
C ARG A 173 0.41 6.35 -19.05
N VAL A 174 -0.34 5.94 -18.03
CA VAL A 174 -1.81 6.04 -18.00
C VAL A 174 -2.25 7.51 -18.01
N ALA A 175 -1.60 8.37 -17.22
CA ALA A 175 -1.89 9.80 -17.20
C ALA A 175 -1.68 10.45 -18.58
N LYS A 176 -0.55 10.15 -19.24
CA LYS A 176 -0.25 10.66 -20.60
C LYS A 176 -1.23 10.15 -21.66
N SER A 177 -1.67 8.90 -21.56
CA SER A 177 -2.70 8.35 -22.46
C SER A 177 -4.05 9.05 -22.29
N ARG A 178 -4.45 9.37 -21.06
CA ARG A 178 -5.70 10.09 -20.78
C ARG A 178 -5.66 11.51 -21.32
N ARG A 179 -4.54 12.22 -21.14
CA ARG A 179 -4.36 13.58 -21.66
C ARG A 179 -4.52 13.61 -23.18
N ARG A 180 -3.84 12.71 -23.90
CA ARG A 180 -3.97 12.59 -25.36
C ARG A 180 -5.39 12.33 -25.83
N ALA A 181 -6.15 11.51 -25.08
CA ALA A 181 -7.55 11.23 -25.41
C ALA A 181 -8.47 12.45 -25.21
N ILE A 182 -8.17 13.30 -24.22
CA ILE A 182 -8.89 14.55 -23.98
C ILE A 182 -8.55 15.59 -25.06
N GLU A 183 -7.27 15.74 -25.39
CA GLU A 183 -6.81 16.64 -26.46
C GLU A 183 -7.45 16.26 -27.82
N ALA A 184 -7.46 14.97 -28.17
CA ALA A 184 -8.10 14.50 -29.41
C ALA A 184 -9.62 14.77 -29.47
N GLY A 185 -10.32 14.76 -28.33
CA GLY A 185 -11.75 15.05 -28.28
C GLY A 185 -12.11 16.54 -28.22
N LEU A 186 -11.12 17.43 -28.11
CA LEU A 186 -11.29 18.89 -28.19
C LEU A 186 -11.01 19.42 -29.60
N ASP A 187 -10.29 18.65 -30.42
CA ASP A 187 -9.95 18.97 -31.81
C ASP A 187 -11.04 18.51 -32.82
N ASP A 188 -12.05 17.75 -32.38
CA ASP A 188 -13.24 17.32 -33.13
C ASP A 188 -14.46 18.22 -32.85
#